data_AF-A0A961BZF7-F1
#
_entry.id   AF-A0A961BZF7-F1
#
_cell.length_a   1.000
_cell.length_b   1.000
_cell.length_c   1.000
_cell.angle_alpha   90.00
_cell.angle_beta   90.00
_cell.angle_gamma   90.00
#
_symmetry.space_group_name_H-M   'P 1'
#
loop_
_entity.id
_entity.type
_entity.pdbx_description
1 polymer ?
#
loop_
_entity_poly.entity_id
_entity_poly.type
_entity_poly.pdbx_seq_one_letter_code
_entity_poly.pdbx_strand_id
1 'polypeptide(L)'
;ALADTLFSPEPSAAQKAALVRLETLLALVEGWVDVVAGKASEGRLPQVGALAEAVRRRRASGGPAEAIFGNLVGLQLRPRRLRDAANLFSALESAGGAAVRDAAWAHPDVAPTAADLDDVLGYVERSRGGPGVDDGLGGLGSEIDAALEQILASADRSSYTQEQQRATEEDGPIDGGPWPRNRPSGGGPQDSDGAGSSGPSAPSA
;
A
#
# COMPACT_ATOMS: atom_id res chain seq x y z
N ALA A 1 -38.80 -22.15 18.99
CA ALA A 1 -38.19 -21.98 17.66
C ALA A 1 -38.76 -20.79 16.86
N LEU A 2 -40.08 -20.52 16.89
CA LEU A 2 -40.68 -19.39 16.13
C LEU A 2 -40.43 -17.98 16.72
N ALA A 3 -40.12 -17.85 18.01
CA ALA A 3 -39.86 -16.56 18.64
C ALA A 3 -38.42 -16.04 18.42
N ASP A 4 -37.47 -16.94 18.13
CA ASP A 4 -36.04 -16.60 18.03
C ASP A 4 -35.68 -15.94 16.69
N THR A 5 -36.43 -16.28 15.63
CA THR A 5 -36.31 -15.69 14.29
C THR A 5 -37.06 -14.37 14.12
N LEU A 6 -38.02 -14.04 15.00
CA LEU A 6 -38.80 -12.79 14.92
C LEU A 6 -38.07 -11.57 15.53
N PHE A 7 -37.03 -11.80 16.33
CA PHE A 7 -36.24 -10.75 16.99
C PHE A 7 -34.76 -10.72 16.59
N SER A 8 -34.38 -11.45 15.54
CA SER A 8 -33.02 -11.37 15.02
C SER A 8 -32.83 -10.01 14.33
N PRO A 9 -31.88 -9.17 14.80
CA PRO A 9 -31.64 -7.87 14.19
C PRO A 9 -31.19 -8.07 12.73
N GLU A 10 -31.89 -7.42 11.80
CA GLU A 10 -31.47 -7.35 10.40
C GLU A 10 -30.08 -6.71 10.30
N PRO A 11 -29.15 -7.26 9.49
CA PRO A 11 -27.84 -6.68 9.33
C PRO A 11 -27.96 -5.25 8.79
N SER A 12 -27.23 -4.31 9.40
CA SER A 12 -27.16 -2.93 8.92
C SER A 12 -26.53 -2.87 7.51
N ALA A 13 -26.74 -1.76 6.79
CA ALA A 13 -26.11 -1.56 5.48
C ALA A 13 -24.58 -1.68 5.55
N ALA A 14 -23.95 -1.19 6.62
CA ALA A 14 -22.51 -1.31 6.86
C ALA A 14 -22.07 -2.77 7.06
N GLN A 15 -22.86 -3.57 7.78
CA GLN A 15 -22.59 -5.00 7.98
C GLN A 15 -22.75 -5.79 6.68
N LYS A 16 -23.79 -5.50 5.89
CA LYS A 16 -23.98 -6.12 4.55
C LYS A 16 -22.79 -5.80 3.64
N ALA A 17 -22.32 -4.55 3.63
CA ALA A 17 -21.15 -4.15 2.85
C ALA A 17 -19.86 -4.83 3.35
N ALA A 18 -19.68 -4.97 4.66
CA ALA A 18 -18.54 -5.67 5.24
C ALA A 18 -18.54 -7.17 4.88
N LEU A 19 -19.72 -7.81 4.91
CA LEU A 19 -19.88 -9.19 4.49
C LEU A 19 -19.47 -9.40 3.03
N VAL A 20 -19.94 -8.52 2.13
CA VAL A 20 -19.55 -8.58 0.71
C VAL A 20 -18.03 -8.43 0.54
N ARG A 21 -17.39 -7.53 1.29
CA ARG A 21 -15.92 -7.39 1.26
C ARG A 21 -15.21 -8.67 1.74
N LEU A 22 -15.68 -9.29 2.81
CA LEU A 22 -15.13 -10.55 3.31
C LEU A 22 -15.30 -11.70 2.31
N GLU A 23 -16.48 -11.84 1.71
CA GLU A 23 -16.75 -12.84 0.66
C GLU A 23 -15.85 -12.62 -0.56
N THR A 24 -15.64 -11.36 -0.94
CA THR A 24 -14.76 -10.98 -2.05
C THR A 24 -13.31 -11.34 -1.74
N LEU A 25 -12.79 -10.94 -0.58
CA LEU A 25 -11.43 -11.25 -0.16
C LEU A 25 -11.18 -12.77 -0.14
N LEU A 26 -12.13 -13.54 0.39
CA LEU A 26 -11.98 -15.00 0.44
C LEU A 26 -11.99 -15.61 -0.95
N ALA A 27 -12.84 -15.11 -1.86
CA ALA A 27 -12.84 -15.54 -3.26
C ALA A 27 -11.52 -15.20 -3.96
N LEU A 28 -10.93 -14.02 -3.69
CA LEU A 28 -9.65 -13.62 -4.26
C LEU A 28 -8.50 -14.49 -3.78
N VAL A 29 -8.40 -14.73 -2.47
CA VAL A 29 -7.38 -15.64 -1.91
C VAL A 29 -7.48 -17.00 -2.59
N GLU A 30 -8.69 -17.54 -2.68
CA GLU A 30 -8.93 -18.84 -3.29
C GLU A 30 -8.55 -18.87 -4.78
N GLY A 31 -8.95 -17.85 -5.54
CA GLY A 31 -8.62 -17.72 -6.96
C GLY A 31 -7.12 -17.60 -7.22
N TRP A 32 -6.41 -16.83 -6.39
CA TRP A 32 -4.96 -16.70 -6.47
C TRP A 32 -4.26 -18.02 -6.16
N VAL A 33 -4.66 -18.70 -5.09
CA VAL A 33 -4.10 -20.01 -4.70
C VAL A 33 -4.29 -21.02 -5.84
N ASP A 34 -5.45 -21.04 -6.50
CA ASP A 34 -5.70 -21.94 -7.63
C ASP A 34 -4.73 -21.75 -8.79
N VAL A 35 -4.49 -20.50 -9.16
CA VAL A 35 -3.58 -20.15 -10.25
C VAL A 35 -2.15 -20.52 -9.89
N VAL A 36 -1.69 -20.13 -8.69
CA VAL A 36 -0.33 -20.41 -8.20
C VAL A 36 -0.08 -21.92 -8.05
N ALA A 37 -1.01 -22.65 -7.44
CA ALA A 37 -0.89 -24.09 -7.26
C ALA A 37 -0.91 -24.84 -8.59
N GLY A 38 -1.74 -24.39 -9.54
CA GLY A 38 -1.75 -24.90 -10.91
C GLY A 38 -0.38 -24.74 -11.56
N LYS A 39 0.15 -23.51 -11.57
CA LYS A 39 1.48 -23.19 -12.12
C LYS A 39 2.62 -23.95 -11.45
N ALA A 40 2.59 -24.06 -10.13
CA ALA A 40 3.57 -24.84 -9.38
C ALA A 40 3.49 -26.36 -9.66
N SER A 41 2.37 -26.85 -10.17
CA SER A 41 2.18 -28.28 -10.47
C SER A 41 2.47 -28.63 -11.94
N GLU A 42 2.57 -27.64 -12.82
CA GLU A 42 2.91 -27.82 -14.24
C GLU A 42 4.24 -28.59 -14.38
N GLY A 43 4.26 -29.59 -15.26
CA GLY A 43 5.42 -30.44 -15.51
C GLY A 43 5.80 -31.43 -14.40
N ARG A 44 5.16 -31.38 -13.22
CA ARG A 44 5.44 -32.27 -12.08
C ARG A 44 4.41 -33.38 -11.91
N LEU A 45 3.16 -33.12 -12.29
CA LEU A 45 2.04 -34.07 -12.14
C LEU A 45 1.40 -34.38 -13.50
N PRO A 46 1.41 -35.64 -13.97
CA PRO A 46 0.82 -36.02 -15.27
C PRO A 46 -0.67 -35.71 -15.41
N GLN A 47 -1.42 -35.72 -14.29
CA GLN A 47 -2.87 -35.60 -14.24
C GLN A 47 -3.34 -34.31 -13.52
N VAL A 48 -2.53 -33.24 -13.58
CA VAL A 48 -2.80 -31.98 -12.85
C VAL A 48 -4.19 -31.40 -13.16
N GLY A 49 -4.65 -31.46 -14.41
CA GLY A 49 -5.97 -30.95 -14.81
C GLY A 49 -7.13 -31.71 -14.15
N ALA A 50 -7.04 -33.05 -14.08
CA ALA A 50 -8.05 -33.88 -13.43
C ALA A 50 -8.09 -33.64 -11.91
N LEU A 51 -6.92 -33.47 -11.29
CA LEU A 51 -6.81 -33.14 -9.87
C LEU A 51 -7.42 -31.75 -9.57
N ALA A 52 -7.05 -30.74 -10.35
CA ALA A 52 -7.59 -29.39 -10.22
C ALA A 52 -9.12 -29.38 -10.37
N GLU A 53 -9.65 -30.17 -11.29
CA GLU A 53 -11.11 -30.31 -11.46
C GLU A 53 -11.78 -31.02 -10.29
N ALA A 54 -11.19 -32.09 -9.76
CA ALA A 54 -11.72 -32.77 -8.57
C ALA A 54 -11.76 -31.82 -7.36
N VAL A 55 -10.71 -31.01 -7.18
CA VAL A 55 -10.64 -30.00 -6.12
C VAL A 55 -11.70 -28.91 -6.32
N ARG A 56 -11.86 -28.36 -7.53
CA ARG A 56 -12.92 -27.38 -7.83
C ARG A 56 -14.32 -27.91 -7.53
N ARG A 57 -14.61 -29.16 -7.91
CA ARG A 57 -15.90 -29.80 -7.60
C ARG A 57 -16.14 -29.91 -6.11
N ARG A 58 -15.11 -30.34 -5.35
CA ARG A 58 -15.20 -30.43 -3.88
C ARG A 58 -15.54 -29.08 -3.25
N ARG A 59 -14.97 -27.98 -3.75
CA ARG A 59 -15.27 -26.63 -3.24
C ARG A 59 -16.64 -26.12 -3.66
N ALA A 60 -17.09 -26.46 -4.87
CA ALA A 60 -18.45 -26.14 -5.31
C ALA A 60 -19.54 -26.83 -4.46
N SER A 61 -19.25 -28.01 -3.92
CA SER A 61 -20.13 -28.72 -2.98
C SER A 61 -20.12 -28.14 -1.56
N GLY A 62 -19.10 -27.35 -1.23
CA GLY A 62 -18.91 -26.71 0.07
C GLY A 62 -18.45 -27.66 1.18
N GLY A 63 -17.80 -27.09 2.20
CA GLY A 63 -17.29 -27.80 3.37
C GLY A 63 -18.20 -27.68 4.61
N PRO A 64 -18.11 -28.62 5.58
CA PRO A 64 -18.82 -28.48 6.86
C PRO A 64 -18.48 -27.17 7.59
N ALA A 65 -17.23 -26.71 7.47
CA ALA A 65 -16.78 -25.44 8.03
C ALA A 65 -17.49 -24.23 7.38
N GLU A 66 -17.63 -24.22 6.05
CA GLU A 66 -18.34 -23.14 5.33
C GLU A 66 -19.82 -23.09 5.72
N ALA A 67 -20.46 -24.25 5.90
CA ALA A 67 -21.84 -24.32 6.37
C ALA A 67 -21.98 -23.71 7.78
N ILE A 68 -21.00 -23.93 8.67
CA ILE A 68 -20.99 -23.34 10.02
C ILE A 68 -20.82 -21.81 9.94
N PHE A 69 -19.87 -21.30 9.15
CA PHE A 69 -19.68 -19.85 8.99
C PHE A 69 -20.87 -19.17 8.31
N GLY A 70 -21.52 -19.83 7.35
CA GLY A 70 -22.76 -19.38 6.75
C GLY A 70 -23.89 -19.23 7.76
N ASN A 71 -24.00 -20.16 8.71
CA ASN A 71 -25.01 -20.10 9.77
C ASN A 71 -24.70 -19.06 10.85
N LEU A 72 -23.42 -18.85 11.20
CA LEU A 72 -23.03 -17.96 12.30
C LEU A 72 -22.94 -16.49 11.87
N VAL A 73 -22.46 -16.22 10.66
CA VAL A 73 -22.09 -14.86 10.22
C VAL A 73 -22.78 -14.47 8.90
N GLY A 74 -23.55 -15.39 8.29
CA GLY A 74 -24.19 -15.16 7.00
C GLY A 74 -23.25 -15.25 5.80
N LEU A 75 -22.00 -15.71 6.00
CA LEU A 75 -20.99 -15.77 4.95
C LEU A 75 -21.35 -16.82 3.89
N GLN A 76 -21.50 -16.40 2.63
CA GLN A 76 -21.80 -17.30 1.53
C GLN A 76 -20.70 -17.30 0.47
N LEU A 77 -19.95 -18.40 0.43
CA LEU A 77 -19.01 -18.65 -0.67
C LEU A 77 -19.77 -19.08 -1.92
N ARG A 78 -19.96 -18.13 -2.84
CA ARG A 78 -20.65 -18.38 -4.10
C ARG A 78 -19.69 -19.02 -5.09
N PRO A 79 -19.94 -20.25 -5.59
CA PRO A 79 -19.03 -20.92 -6.53
C PRO A 79 -18.75 -20.12 -7.81
N ARG A 80 -19.62 -19.17 -8.16
CA ARG A 80 -19.38 -18.23 -9.25
C ARG A 80 -18.24 -17.26 -8.92
N ARG A 81 -18.26 -16.62 -7.74
CA ARG A 81 -17.25 -15.64 -7.32
C ARG A 81 -15.84 -16.23 -7.23
N LEU A 82 -15.72 -17.49 -6.79
CA LEU A 82 -14.44 -18.21 -6.77
C LEU A 82 -13.89 -18.38 -8.19
N ARG A 83 -14.75 -18.72 -9.16
CA ARG A 83 -14.36 -18.85 -10.57
C ARG A 83 -13.99 -17.50 -11.18
N ASP A 84 -14.76 -16.46 -10.89
CA ASP A 84 -14.49 -15.09 -11.37
C ASP A 84 -13.10 -14.62 -10.88
N ALA A 85 -12.77 -14.87 -9.61
CA ALA A 85 -11.46 -14.57 -9.04
C ALA A 85 -10.32 -15.37 -9.69
N ALA A 86 -10.49 -16.69 -9.88
CA ALA A 86 -9.50 -17.51 -10.57
C ALA A 86 -9.25 -17.04 -12.02
N ASN A 87 -10.31 -16.62 -12.72
CA ASN A 87 -10.21 -16.03 -14.05
C ASN A 87 -9.43 -14.70 -14.02
N LEU A 88 -9.68 -13.83 -13.04
CA LEU A 88 -8.96 -12.57 -12.86
C LEU A 88 -7.46 -12.80 -12.69
N PHE A 89 -7.05 -13.69 -11.77
CA PHE A 89 -5.63 -13.96 -11.55
C PHE A 89 -4.97 -14.66 -12.75
N SER A 90 -5.70 -15.54 -13.45
CA SER A 90 -5.21 -16.15 -14.69
C SER A 90 -4.99 -15.11 -15.79
N ALA A 91 -5.89 -14.13 -15.89
CA ALA A 91 -5.78 -13.05 -16.86
C ALA A 91 -4.62 -12.10 -16.54
N LEU A 92 -4.43 -11.72 -15.26
CA LEU A 92 -3.27 -10.94 -14.83
C LEU A 92 -1.95 -11.63 -15.15
N GLU A 93 -1.84 -12.93 -14.84
CA GLU A 93 -0.63 -13.69 -15.11
C GLU A 93 -0.39 -13.88 -16.62
N SER A 94 -1.45 -14.11 -17.40
CA SER A 94 -1.34 -14.22 -18.85
C SER A 94 -0.91 -12.90 -19.49
N ALA A 95 -1.32 -11.78 -18.90
CA ALA A 95 -0.99 -10.45 -19.41
C ALA A 95 0.45 -10.05 -19.04
N GLY A 96 0.86 -10.21 -17.79
CA GLY A 96 2.11 -9.62 -17.26
C GLY A 96 2.98 -10.56 -16.42
N GLY A 97 2.67 -11.86 -16.42
CA GLY A 97 3.39 -12.86 -15.64
C GLY A 97 3.05 -12.83 -14.14
N ALA A 98 3.78 -13.64 -13.37
CA ALA A 98 3.54 -13.83 -11.94
C ALA A 98 3.68 -12.52 -11.14
N ALA A 99 4.59 -11.62 -11.52
CA ALA A 99 4.79 -10.35 -10.83
C ALA A 99 3.53 -9.46 -10.89
N VAL A 100 2.88 -9.35 -12.06
CA VAL A 100 1.65 -8.57 -12.22
C VAL A 100 0.47 -9.22 -11.49
N ARG A 101 0.39 -10.55 -11.49
CA ARG A 101 -0.60 -11.29 -10.69
C ARG A 101 -0.44 -11.01 -9.19
N ASP A 102 0.79 -11.04 -8.69
CA ASP A 102 1.07 -10.92 -7.25
C ASP A 102 1.05 -9.46 -6.76
N ALA A 103 1.26 -8.49 -7.65
CA ALA A 103 1.12 -7.05 -7.34
C ALA A 103 -0.28 -6.67 -6.86
N ALA A 104 -1.32 -7.45 -7.21
CA ALA A 104 -2.67 -7.30 -6.67
C ALA A 104 -2.75 -7.41 -5.13
N TRP A 105 -1.72 -7.96 -4.48
CA TRP A 105 -1.63 -8.09 -3.02
C TRP A 105 -0.66 -7.10 -2.36
N ALA A 106 -0.06 -6.18 -3.12
CA ALA A 106 0.95 -5.26 -2.61
C ALA A 106 0.44 -4.33 -1.50
N HIS A 107 -0.85 -3.96 -1.56
CA HIS A 107 -1.53 -3.16 -0.54
C HIS A 107 -3.03 -3.54 -0.48
N PRO A 108 -3.69 -3.51 0.69
CA PRO A 108 -5.12 -3.79 0.79
C PRO A 108 -6.00 -2.90 -0.12
N ASP A 109 -5.56 -1.67 -0.40
CA ASP A 109 -6.32 -0.71 -1.22
C ASP A 109 -6.22 -0.95 -2.72
N VAL A 110 -5.23 -1.74 -3.18
CA VAL A 110 -5.07 -2.10 -4.60
C VAL A 110 -5.64 -3.48 -4.91
N ALA A 111 -6.08 -4.22 -3.90
CA ALA A 111 -6.69 -5.52 -4.09
C ALA A 111 -7.97 -5.39 -4.92
N PRO A 112 -8.26 -6.35 -5.84
CA PRO A 112 -9.48 -6.32 -6.62
C PRO A 112 -10.73 -6.27 -5.73
N THR A 113 -11.74 -5.58 -6.20
CA THR A 113 -13.04 -5.45 -5.54
C THR A 113 -14.08 -6.38 -6.16
N ALA A 114 -15.28 -6.42 -5.59
CA ALA A 114 -16.40 -7.16 -6.17
C ALA A 114 -16.75 -6.68 -7.59
N ALA A 115 -16.59 -5.38 -7.86
CA ALA A 115 -16.82 -4.81 -9.19
C ALA A 115 -15.76 -5.27 -10.19
N ASP A 116 -14.53 -5.48 -9.75
CA ASP A 116 -13.43 -5.98 -10.59
C ASP A 116 -13.62 -7.45 -10.96
N LEU A 117 -14.30 -8.22 -10.10
CA LEU A 117 -14.74 -9.57 -10.46
C LEU A 117 -15.89 -9.57 -11.48
N ASP A 118 -16.67 -8.48 -11.55
CA ASP A 118 -17.71 -8.29 -12.56
C ASP A 118 -17.13 -7.72 -13.88
N ASP A 119 -15.97 -7.04 -13.84
CA ASP A 119 -15.20 -6.54 -14.98
C ASP A 119 -13.70 -6.89 -14.89
N VAL A 120 -13.39 -8.15 -15.18
CA VAL A 120 -12.03 -8.68 -15.11
C VAL A 120 -11.08 -7.97 -16.08
N LEU A 121 -11.55 -7.67 -17.30
CA LEU A 121 -10.70 -7.07 -18.33
C LEU A 121 -10.33 -5.63 -17.96
N GLY A 122 -11.29 -4.85 -17.47
CA GLY A 122 -11.02 -3.48 -17.00
C GLY A 122 -10.02 -3.44 -15.85
N TYR A 123 -10.07 -4.41 -14.92
CA TYR A 123 -9.06 -4.50 -13.86
C TYR A 123 -7.66 -4.81 -14.42
N VAL A 124 -7.54 -5.80 -15.32
CA VAL A 124 -6.25 -6.19 -15.92
C VAL A 124 -5.62 -5.02 -16.68
N GLU A 125 -6.41 -4.26 -17.43
CA GLU A 125 -5.92 -3.08 -18.14
C GLU A 125 -5.35 -2.03 -17.17
N ARG A 126 -6.06 -1.73 -16.08
CA ARG A 126 -5.58 -0.81 -15.03
C ARG A 126 -4.34 -1.33 -14.33
N SER A 127 -4.26 -2.63 -14.04
CA SER A 127 -3.08 -3.23 -13.40
C SER A 127 -1.84 -3.19 -14.28
N ARG A 128 -1.99 -3.18 -15.61
CA ARG A 128 -0.88 -2.97 -16.55
C ARG A 128 -0.47 -1.50 -16.65
N GLY A 129 -1.43 -0.59 -16.47
CA GLY A 129 -1.22 0.87 -16.53
C GLY A 129 -0.77 1.53 -15.22
N GLY A 130 -0.46 0.76 -14.17
CA GLY A 130 0.12 1.27 -12.92
C GLY A 130 1.52 1.88 -13.13
N PRO A 131 1.98 2.79 -12.24
CA PRO A 131 3.08 3.71 -12.51
C PRO A 131 4.37 2.95 -12.79
N GLY A 132 4.74 2.87 -14.07
CA GLY A 132 6.00 2.27 -14.49
C GLY A 132 5.89 1.06 -15.40
N VAL A 133 4.99 1.04 -16.39
CA VAL A 133 5.32 0.42 -17.69
C VAL A 133 4.71 1.25 -18.82
N ASP A 134 5.63 1.72 -19.65
CA ASP A 134 5.52 2.52 -20.88
C ASP A 134 4.55 1.91 -21.91
N ASP A 135 3.30 2.40 -21.98
CA ASP A 135 2.51 2.45 -23.23
C ASP A 135 1.32 3.43 -23.11
N GLY A 136 1.32 4.50 -23.91
CA GLY A 136 0.14 5.31 -24.25
C GLY A 136 -0.37 6.40 -23.28
N LEU A 137 -0.16 6.32 -21.96
CA LEU A 137 -0.65 7.30 -20.96
C LEU A 137 0.47 7.98 -20.13
N GLY A 138 1.73 7.85 -20.54
CA GLY A 138 2.90 8.38 -19.84
C GLY A 138 2.95 9.90 -19.62
N GLY A 139 2.05 10.67 -20.25
CA GLY A 139 1.92 12.12 -20.05
C GLY A 139 1.42 12.49 -18.66
N LEU A 140 0.37 11.82 -18.16
CA LEU A 140 -0.27 12.21 -16.90
C LEU A 140 0.58 11.91 -15.66
N GLY A 141 1.30 10.78 -15.66
CA GLY A 141 2.22 10.45 -14.57
C GLY A 141 3.40 11.42 -14.51
N SER A 142 4.01 11.69 -15.66
CA SER A 142 5.10 12.67 -15.81
C SER A 142 4.68 14.08 -15.39
N GLU A 143 3.47 14.51 -15.77
CA GLU A 143 2.92 15.81 -15.37
C GLU A 143 2.69 15.91 -13.86
N ILE A 144 2.18 14.84 -13.22
CA ILE A 144 1.97 14.79 -11.77
C ILE A 144 3.32 14.81 -11.04
N ASP A 145 4.30 14.03 -11.49
CA ASP A 145 5.64 13.98 -10.90
C ASP A 145 6.35 15.35 -11.02
N ALA A 146 6.25 15.99 -12.19
CA ALA A 146 6.79 17.34 -12.41
C ALA A 146 6.09 18.40 -11.53
N ALA A 147 4.76 18.31 -11.37
CA ALA A 147 4.02 19.20 -10.49
C ALA A 147 4.42 19.02 -9.01
N LEU A 148 4.64 17.77 -8.57
CA LEU A 148 5.14 17.46 -7.23
C LEU A 148 6.53 18.04 -7.00
N GLU A 149 7.44 17.87 -7.96
CA GLU A 149 8.80 18.40 -7.89
C GLU A 149 8.80 19.93 -7.85
N GLN A 150 7.90 20.58 -8.59
CA GLN A 150 7.71 22.03 -8.53
C GLN A 150 7.22 22.50 -7.16
N ILE A 151 6.25 21.79 -6.56
CA ILE A 151 5.74 22.09 -5.21
C ILE A 151 6.87 21.96 -4.18
N LEU A 152 7.62 20.86 -4.21
CA LEU A 152 8.76 20.63 -3.31
C LEU A 152 9.86 21.69 -3.48
N ALA A 153 10.24 22.01 -4.72
CA ALA A 153 11.23 23.05 -5.01
C ALA A 153 10.75 24.47 -4.64
N SER A 154 9.44 24.73 -4.65
CA SER A 154 8.87 26.00 -4.19
C SER A 154 8.85 26.12 -2.67
N ALA A 155 8.65 25.00 -1.96
CA ALA A 155 8.72 24.94 -0.51
C ALA A 155 10.15 25.20 -0.01
N ASP A 156 11.16 24.61 -0.65
CA ASP A 156 12.57 24.86 -0.34
C ASP A 156 12.98 26.32 -0.61
N ARG A 157 12.51 26.93 -1.72
CA ARG A 157 12.78 28.36 -1.96
C ARG A 157 12.17 29.28 -0.89
N SER A 158 11.01 28.91 -0.37
CA SER A 158 10.31 29.68 0.66
C SER A 158 11.05 29.67 1.99
N SER A 159 11.67 28.53 2.36
CA SER A 159 12.53 28.45 3.55
C SER A 159 13.83 29.25 3.40
N TYR A 160 14.47 29.23 2.22
CA TYR A 160 15.64 30.10 1.95
C TYR A 160 15.33 31.60 1.99
N THR A 161 14.17 32.03 1.47
CA THR A 161 13.76 33.44 1.53
C THR A 161 13.42 33.89 2.95
N GLN A 162 12.89 33.01 3.79
CA GLN A 162 12.58 33.33 5.19
C GLN A 162 13.85 33.40 6.05
N GLU A 163 14.83 32.51 5.81
CA GLU A 163 16.15 32.55 6.45
C GLU A 163 16.94 33.81 6.04
N GLN A 164 16.89 34.20 4.76
CA GLN A 164 17.52 35.44 4.27
C GLN A 164 16.84 36.68 4.81
N GLN A 165 15.50 36.73 4.91
CA GLN A 165 14.80 37.85 5.52
C GLN A 165 15.17 38.02 6.99
N ARG A 166 15.28 36.90 7.72
CA ARG A 166 15.75 36.89 9.12
C ARG A 166 17.22 37.33 9.26
N ALA A 167 18.07 37.03 8.28
CA ALA A 167 19.46 37.51 8.23
C ALA A 167 19.59 38.98 7.77
N THR A 168 18.65 39.50 6.97
CA THR A 168 18.63 40.90 6.52
C THR A 168 17.91 41.85 7.49
N GLU A 169 17.07 41.34 8.39
CA GLU A 169 16.45 42.13 9.46
C GLU A 169 17.39 42.40 10.65
N GLU A 170 18.55 41.73 10.74
CA GLU A 170 19.54 41.96 11.80
C GLU A 170 20.53 43.10 11.51
N ASP A 171 20.49 43.72 10.32
CA ASP A 171 21.32 44.88 9.96
C ASP A 171 20.45 46.14 9.70
N GLY A 172 19.61 46.45 10.68
CA GLY A 172 18.93 47.75 10.76
C GLY A 172 19.88 48.84 11.26
N PRO A 173 19.69 50.12 10.88
CA PRO A 173 20.61 51.19 11.20
C PRO A 173 20.85 51.31 12.71
N ILE A 174 22.10 51.24 13.13
CA ILE A 174 22.55 51.63 14.47
C ILE A 174 22.34 53.13 14.69
N ASP A 175 21.10 53.55 14.94
CA ASP A 175 20.81 54.85 15.53
C ASP A 175 21.00 54.78 17.04
N GLY A 176 21.76 55.74 17.56
CA GLY A 176 22.24 55.76 18.91
C GLY A 176 21.22 56.30 19.91
N GLY A 177 20.71 55.42 20.78
CA GLY A 177 20.26 55.75 22.15
C GLY A 177 18.73 55.76 22.38
N PRO A 178 18.25 55.65 23.65
CA PRO A 178 18.97 55.98 24.89
C PRO A 178 18.83 54.91 25.98
N TRP A 179 19.80 53.99 26.11
CA TRP A 179 20.00 53.22 27.35
C TRP A 179 21.50 53.06 27.62
N PRO A 180 21.91 52.99 28.90
CA PRO A 180 23.22 53.47 29.32
C PRO A 180 24.34 52.48 28.98
N ARG A 181 25.47 53.04 28.53
CA ARG A 181 26.74 52.32 28.40
C ARG A 181 27.32 52.10 29.79
N ASN A 182 27.60 50.85 30.13
CA ASN A 182 28.67 50.55 31.06
C ASN A 182 29.51 49.40 30.53
N ARG A 183 30.76 49.74 30.22
CA ARG A 183 31.86 48.82 29.91
C ARG A 183 32.79 48.85 31.13
N PRO A 184 33.42 47.73 31.49
CA PRO A 184 34.78 47.84 31.97
C PRO A 184 35.73 47.18 30.97
N SER A 185 36.73 47.96 30.59
CA SER A 185 37.88 47.55 29.84
C SER A 185 38.93 46.92 30.76
N GLY A 186 39.50 45.80 30.32
CA GLY A 186 40.95 45.61 30.28
C GLY A 186 41.66 45.04 31.51
N GLY A 187 42.43 43.99 31.26
CA GLY A 187 43.53 43.53 32.12
C GLY A 187 43.96 42.09 31.76
N GLY A 188 44.89 41.94 30.81
CA GLY A 188 45.58 40.65 30.55
C GLY A 188 46.68 40.38 31.58
N PRO A 189 47.78 39.68 31.25
CA PRO A 189 47.98 38.51 30.39
C PRO A 189 48.72 37.36 31.15
N GLN A 190 48.88 36.18 30.52
CA GLN A 190 50.08 35.29 30.51
C GLN A 190 49.76 33.79 30.45
N ASP A 191 50.16 33.21 29.32
CA ASP A 191 51.06 32.06 29.16
C ASP A 191 50.92 30.85 30.09
N SER A 192 50.62 29.69 29.49
CA SER A 192 51.63 28.64 29.28
C SER A 192 51.03 27.35 28.71
N ASP A 193 51.67 26.87 27.65
CA ASP A 193 52.06 25.50 27.34
C ASP A 193 51.15 24.31 27.70
N GLY A 194 50.90 23.47 26.71
CA GLY A 194 50.43 22.10 26.96
C GLY A 194 50.03 21.33 25.71
N ALA A 195 51.02 20.82 24.98
CA ALA A 195 50.85 19.86 23.90
C ALA A 195 50.28 18.50 24.37
N GLY A 196 49.63 17.75 23.47
CA GLY A 196 49.31 16.32 23.62
C GLY A 196 48.03 15.92 22.90
N SER A 197 48.07 15.63 21.60
CA SER A 197 48.29 14.30 20.99
C SER A 197 47.08 13.34 21.04
N SER A 198 46.61 13.00 19.84
CA SER A 198 46.19 11.65 19.39
C SER A 198 44.87 11.03 19.90
N GLY A 199 44.02 10.60 18.96
CA GLY A 199 42.85 9.72 19.18
C GLY A 199 43.26 8.26 19.47
N PRO A 200 42.51 7.20 19.06
CA PRO A 200 41.16 7.12 18.47
C PRO A 200 40.28 6.02 19.14
N SER A 201 39.17 5.68 18.46
CA SER A 201 38.54 4.34 18.37
C SER A 201 37.18 4.11 19.04
N ALA A 202 36.30 3.54 18.22
CA ALA A 202 35.08 2.80 18.56
C ALA A 202 35.38 1.55 19.43
N PRO A 203 34.35 0.82 19.89
CA PRO A 203 33.83 -0.28 19.07
C PRO A 203 32.31 -0.52 19.15
N SER A 204 31.87 -1.34 18.20
CA SER A 204 30.54 -1.92 18.03
C SER A 204 30.04 -2.79 19.20
N ALA A 205 28.72 -2.87 19.33
CA ALA A 205 27.95 -4.08 19.64
C ALA A 205 26.59 -3.97 18.94
#